data_AF-A0AAD7U7J1-F1
#
_entry.id   AF-A0AAD7U7J1-F1
#
_cell.length_a   1.000
_cell.length_b   1.000
_cell.length_c   1.000
_cell.angle_alpha   90.00
_cell.angle_beta   90.00
_cell.angle_gamma   90.00
#
_symmetry.space_group_name_H-M   'P 1'
#
loop_
_entity.id
_entity.type
_entity.pdbx_description
1 polymer ?
#
loop_
_entity_poly.entity_id
_entity_poly.type
_entity_poly.pdbx_seq_one_letter_code
_entity_poly.pdbx_strand_id
1 'polypeptide(L)'
;MRVLVVVVLVKSVSGVPAAAPRCFEENGERHCLPILLGVASVRAGTTSLATYLAAHPKLSWGTRKEHHWFRFLMRKDEASGPFSVAEMADGSLREVNVTFSTGGLGEGTAFPAISQVGRGDWRSYARQFGPEYGFDFDPCYLAHGMLSRASMMAIKETLPNAKILAVFRDPAHQHCSRLRDNVRRCADALSVMRTPDAECKGPARPHFHNYCYVEHVEEWWREFGRHNVLLVKSEELREDPLPILGTILRFVGLEPYDFPRDVLSREHNVHNTTRRHPDFDYCLQAHRRPDTFLTSCNDRLATLLGDPKWHWWPSSSKEEDEL
;
A
#
# COMPACT_ATOMS: atom_id res chain seq x y z
N MET A 1 8.78 -31.13 1.69
CA MET A 1 8.65 -29.67 1.93
C MET A 1 7.25 -29.42 2.48
N ARG A 2 7.09 -29.13 3.78
CA ARG A 2 5.77 -28.85 4.38
C ARG A 2 5.42 -27.41 4.07
N VAL A 3 4.37 -27.17 3.28
CA VAL A 3 3.81 -25.83 3.08
C VAL A 3 3.22 -25.39 4.42
N LEU A 4 3.82 -24.37 5.04
CA LEU A 4 3.28 -23.78 6.25
C LEU A 4 2.02 -22.98 5.86
N VAL A 5 0.85 -23.59 6.04
CA VAL A 5 -0.43 -22.89 5.90
C VAL A 5 -0.64 -22.10 7.18
N VAL A 6 -0.30 -20.81 7.16
CA VAL A 6 -0.64 -19.87 8.22
C VAL A 6 -2.11 -19.50 8.04
N VAL A 7 -2.99 -20.13 8.82
CA VAL A 7 -4.41 -19.73 8.87
C VAL A 7 -4.51 -18.56 9.83
N VAL A 8 -4.78 -17.38 9.29
CA VAL A 8 -5.06 -16.18 10.08
C VAL A 8 -6.53 -16.26 10.51
N LEU A 9 -6.79 -16.57 11.77
CA LEU A 9 -8.13 -16.48 12.35
C LEU A 9 -8.24 -15.12 13.05
N VAL A 10 -8.83 -14.15 12.34
CA VAL A 10 -9.31 -12.93 13.00
C VAL A 10 -10.52 -13.37 13.84
N LYS A 11 -10.33 -13.50 15.17
CA LYS A 11 -11.49 -13.70 16.06
C LYS A 11 -12.34 -12.45 15.89
N SER A 12 -13.58 -12.69 15.46
CA SER A 12 -14.52 -11.68 14.98
C SER A 12 -14.26 -10.30 15.60
N VAL A 13 -13.77 -9.38 14.77
CA VAL A 13 -14.25 -8.01 14.87
C VAL A 13 -15.77 -8.18 14.98
N SER A 14 -16.45 -7.59 15.96
CA SER A 14 -17.92 -7.65 15.98
C SER A 14 -18.39 -7.15 14.61
N GLY A 15 -18.77 -8.10 13.76
CA GLY A 15 -18.39 -8.04 12.34
C GLY A 15 -19.20 -7.00 11.61
N VAL A 16 -18.52 -6.26 10.73
CA VAL A 16 -19.20 -5.57 9.65
C VAL A 16 -19.93 -6.64 8.84
N PRO A 17 -21.24 -6.53 8.60
CA PRO A 17 -21.94 -7.51 7.79
C PRO A 17 -21.33 -7.54 6.38
N ALA A 18 -20.91 -8.72 5.90
CA ALA A 18 -20.39 -8.91 4.54
C ALA A 18 -21.36 -8.47 3.42
N ALA A 19 -22.65 -8.29 3.76
CA ALA A 19 -23.71 -7.83 2.89
C ALA A 19 -24.28 -6.45 3.29
N ALA A 20 -23.53 -5.64 4.03
CA ALA A 20 -23.97 -4.29 4.38
C ALA A 20 -24.30 -3.50 3.09
N PRO A 21 -25.44 -2.80 3.03
CA PRO A 21 -25.74 -1.96 1.89
C PRO A 21 -24.62 -0.93 1.75
N ARG A 22 -24.15 -0.72 0.52
CA ARG A 22 -23.05 0.21 0.27
C ARG A 22 -23.33 1.61 0.81
N CYS A 23 -24.60 2.02 0.86
CA CYS A 23 -25.00 3.32 1.36
C CYS A 23 -26.14 3.18 2.38
N PHE A 24 -26.25 4.16 3.28
CA PHE A 24 -27.40 4.35 4.16
C PHE A 24 -27.71 5.84 4.32
N GLU A 25 -28.91 6.14 4.82
CA GLU A 25 -29.32 7.49 5.19
C GLU A 25 -29.35 7.65 6.70
N GLU A 26 -28.88 8.79 7.19
CA GLU A 26 -28.92 9.16 8.59
C GLU A 26 -29.05 10.69 8.69
N ASN A 27 -30.01 11.18 9.49
CA ASN A 27 -30.27 12.62 9.68
C ASN A 27 -30.47 13.41 8.36
N GLY A 28 -30.99 12.78 7.31
CA GLY A 28 -31.20 13.40 5.99
C GLY A 28 -29.94 13.46 5.12
N GLU A 29 -28.82 12.89 5.58
CA GLU A 29 -27.58 12.76 4.81
C GLU A 29 -27.39 11.33 4.34
N ARG A 30 -26.87 11.17 3.11
CA ARG A 30 -26.54 9.87 2.53
C ARG A 30 -25.05 9.60 2.67
N HIS A 31 -24.71 8.48 3.29
CA HIS A 31 -23.34 8.03 3.50
C HIS A 31 -23.08 6.76 2.72
N CYS A 32 -21.96 6.69 2.02
CA CYS A 32 -21.60 5.55 1.18
C CYS A 32 -20.19 5.03 1.50
N LEU A 33 -20.03 3.73 1.51
CA LEU A 33 -18.72 3.08 1.48
C LEU A 33 -17.98 3.41 0.15
N PRO A 34 -16.64 3.49 0.19
CA PRO A 34 -15.85 3.86 -0.97
C PRO A 34 -15.93 2.80 -2.07
N ILE A 35 -15.84 3.23 -3.34
CA ILE A 35 -15.79 2.33 -4.49
C ILE A 35 -14.40 1.86 -4.85
N LEU A 36 -13.39 2.61 -4.41
CA LEU A 36 -12.01 2.43 -4.80
C LEU A 36 -11.12 2.53 -3.57
N LEU A 37 -10.31 1.51 -3.36
CA LEU A 37 -9.25 1.52 -2.37
C LEU A 37 -7.91 1.63 -3.09
N GLY A 38 -7.19 2.72 -2.86
CA GLY A 38 -5.82 2.88 -3.32
C GLY A 38 -4.86 2.24 -2.34
N VAL A 39 -4.09 1.28 -2.82
CA VAL A 39 -3.04 0.61 -2.06
C VAL A 39 -1.71 0.89 -2.73
N ALA A 40 -0.70 1.20 -1.95
CA ALA A 40 0.63 1.50 -2.48
C ALA A 40 1.66 1.31 -1.39
N SER A 41 2.94 1.39 -1.73
CA SER A 41 3.95 1.69 -0.73
C SER A 41 4.11 3.21 -0.62
N VAL A 42 4.59 3.71 0.53
CA VAL A 42 4.83 5.14 0.76
C VAL A 42 5.80 5.67 -0.31
N ARG A 43 5.49 6.83 -0.91
CA ARG A 43 6.23 7.48 -2.03
C ARG A 43 6.00 6.92 -3.43
N ALA A 44 4.89 6.21 -3.67
CA ALA A 44 4.46 5.81 -5.00
C ALA A 44 3.69 6.89 -5.79
N GLY A 45 3.48 8.10 -5.22
CA GLY A 45 2.74 9.18 -5.90
C GLY A 45 1.23 9.17 -5.67
N THR A 46 0.75 8.47 -4.63
CA THR A 46 -0.69 8.41 -4.29
C THR A 46 -1.32 9.76 -3.98
N THR A 47 -0.53 10.76 -3.52
CA THR A 47 -1.03 12.12 -3.28
C THR A 47 -1.46 12.79 -4.58
N SER A 48 -0.62 12.82 -5.62
CA SER A 48 -0.97 13.40 -6.92
C SER A 48 -2.18 12.70 -7.50
N LEU A 49 -2.19 11.36 -7.46
CA LEU A 49 -3.31 10.58 -7.98
C LEU A 49 -4.63 10.90 -7.28
N ALA A 50 -4.61 10.96 -5.94
CA ALA A 50 -5.78 11.33 -5.17
C ALA A 50 -6.26 12.73 -5.58
N THR A 51 -5.34 13.71 -5.74
CA THR A 51 -5.69 15.08 -6.15
C THR A 51 -6.32 15.13 -7.53
N TYR A 52 -5.82 14.33 -8.48
CA TYR A 52 -6.41 14.24 -9.80
C TYR A 52 -7.81 13.64 -9.76
N LEU A 53 -8.00 12.53 -9.03
CA LEU A 53 -9.32 11.89 -8.90
C LEU A 53 -10.34 12.80 -8.22
N ALA A 54 -9.93 13.56 -7.19
CA ALA A 54 -10.81 14.51 -6.50
C ALA A 54 -11.23 15.71 -7.37
N ALA A 55 -10.61 15.92 -8.55
CA ALA A 55 -11.08 16.92 -9.51
C ALA A 55 -12.24 16.43 -10.39
N HIS A 56 -12.61 15.15 -10.28
CA HIS A 56 -13.82 14.61 -10.90
C HIS A 56 -15.05 14.93 -10.01
N PRO A 57 -16.14 15.49 -10.55
CA PRO A 57 -17.30 16.00 -9.77
C PRO A 57 -18.18 14.90 -9.13
N LYS A 58 -17.70 13.66 -9.11
CA LYS A 58 -18.40 12.50 -8.54
C LYS A 58 -17.51 11.71 -7.59
N LEU A 59 -16.21 12.04 -7.53
CA LEU A 59 -15.22 11.32 -6.75
C LEU A 59 -14.75 12.21 -5.63
N SER A 60 -14.70 11.65 -4.42
CA SER A 60 -14.21 12.37 -3.25
C SER A 60 -13.47 11.42 -2.33
N TRP A 61 -12.36 11.88 -1.74
CA TRP A 61 -11.74 11.17 -0.62
C TRP A 61 -12.44 11.45 0.72
N GLY A 62 -13.53 12.22 0.74
CA GLY A 62 -14.25 12.50 1.98
C GLY A 62 -13.46 13.38 2.96
N THR A 63 -13.42 13.00 4.23
CA THR A 63 -12.82 13.83 5.31
C THR A 63 -11.29 13.90 5.26
N ARG A 64 -10.61 12.91 4.66
CA ARG A 64 -9.15 12.87 4.54
C ARG A 64 -8.70 11.92 3.44
N LYS A 65 -7.48 12.13 2.93
CA LYS A 65 -6.89 11.26 1.89
C LYS A 65 -6.60 9.83 2.38
N GLU A 66 -6.08 9.69 3.61
CA GLU A 66 -5.69 8.40 4.22
C GLU A 66 -6.56 8.17 5.46
N HIS A 67 -7.51 7.23 5.41
CA HIS A 67 -8.37 6.97 6.55
C HIS A 67 -7.74 6.05 7.59
N HIS A 68 -6.72 5.27 7.21
CA HIS A 68 -6.11 4.25 8.07
C HIS A 68 -7.11 3.24 8.62
N TRP A 69 -8.24 3.07 7.92
CA TRP A 69 -9.37 2.31 8.42
C TRP A 69 -9.01 0.84 8.60
N PHE A 70 -8.43 0.25 7.56
CA PHE A 70 -8.00 -1.15 7.54
C PHE A 70 -6.51 -1.30 7.92
N ARG A 71 -5.88 -0.26 8.48
CA ARG A 71 -4.47 -0.32 8.86
C ARG A 71 -4.33 -1.08 10.17
N PHE A 72 -3.43 -2.04 10.18
CA PHE A 72 -3.02 -2.75 11.38
C PHE A 72 -1.62 -2.33 11.83
N LEU A 73 -1.41 -2.36 13.13
CA LEU A 73 -0.11 -2.14 13.77
C LEU A 73 0.22 -3.36 14.64
N MET A 74 1.50 -3.72 14.70
CA MET A 74 1.98 -4.72 15.65
C MET A 74 1.78 -4.19 17.07
N ARG A 75 1.21 -5.01 17.95
CA ARG A 75 1.15 -4.74 19.38
C ARG A 75 2.58 -4.71 19.91
N LYS A 76 2.83 -3.76 20.80
CA LYS A 76 4.07 -3.67 21.55
C LYS A 76 3.99 -4.68 22.70
N ASP A 77 4.83 -5.70 22.69
CA ASP A 77 5.23 -6.34 23.94
C ASP A 77 6.01 -5.27 24.72
N GLU A 78 5.75 -5.07 26.01
CA GLU A 78 6.13 -3.87 26.78
C GLU A 78 7.62 -3.44 26.67
N ALA A 79 8.52 -4.32 26.24
CA ALA A 79 9.93 -4.04 26.03
C ALA A 79 10.28 -3.71 24.56
N SER A 80 10.44 -2.41 24.26
CA SER A 80 11.05 -1.81 23.05
C SER A 80 10.17 -1.69 21.78
N GLY A 81 9.77 -0.45 21.45
CA GLY A 81 8.73 -0.12 20.46
C GLY A 81 9.21 0.27 19.05
N PRO A 82 8.32 0.91 18.28
CA PRO A 82 8.65 2.22 17.69
C PRO A 82 7.51 3.26 17.80
N PHE A 83 6.40 2.96 18.47
CA PHE A 83 5.36 3.96 18.77
C PHE A 83 5.25 4.12 20.29
N SER A 84 5.36 5.37 20.75
CA SER A 84 5.29 5.73 22.16
C SER A 84 3.85 5.64 22.66
N VAL A 85 3.69 5.16 23.90
CA VAL A 85 2.44 5.10 24.67
C VAL A 85 1.66 6.44 24.69
N ALA A 86 2.32 7.55 24.35
CA ALA A 86 1.66 8.86 24.19
C ALA A 86 0.60 8.91 23.06
N GLU A 87 0.70 8.11 22.00
CA GLU A 87 -0.37 8.01 20.97
C GLU A 87 -1.57 7.18 21.44
N MET A 88 -1.42 6.42 22.53
CA MET A 88 -2.52 5.63 23.15
C MET A 88 -3.42 6.50 24.06
N ALA A 89 -3.04 7.76 24.32
CA ALA A 89 -3.71 8.62 25.30
C ALA A 89 -5.00 9.30 24.79
N ASP A 90 -5.37 9.17 23.51
CA ASP A 90 -6.60 9.76 22.93
C ASP A 90 -7.73 8.75 22.66
N GLY A 91 -7.55 7.48 23.08
CA GLY A 91 -8.55 6.43 22.96
C GLY A 91 -8.89 6.04 21.51
N SER A 92 -7.94 6.11 20.57
CA SER A 92 -8.15 5.92 19.13
C SER A 92 -8.06 4.51 18.56
N LEU A 93 -7.68 3.50 19.33
CA LEU A 93 -7.39 2.16 18.79
C LEU A 93 -8.46 1.15 19.23
N ARG A 94 -8.90 0.30 18.29
CA ARG A 94 -9.72 -0.89 18.60
C ARG A 94 -8.79 -2.10 18.65
N GLU A 95 -8.76 -2.79 19.78
CA GLU A 95 -8.01 -4.05 19.88
C GLU A 95 -8.71 -5.12 19.03
N VAL A 96 -7.95 -5.76 18.13
CA VAL A 96 -8.43 -6.88 17.31
C VAL A 96 -7.48 -8.05 17.52
N ASN A 97 -7.93 -9.07 18.26
CA ASN A 97 -7.12 -10.26 18.49
C ASN A 97 -7.09 -11.13 17.22
N VAL A 98 -6.01 -11.02 16.45
CA VAL A 98 -5.73 -11.93 15.34
C VAL A 98 -4.95 -13.12 15.86
N THR A 99 -5.56 -14.30 15.84
CA THR A 99 -4.93 -15.57 16.22
C THR A 99 -4.45 -16.28 14.96
N PHE A 100 -3.16 -16.55 14.85
CA PHE A 100 -2.61 -17.38 13.77
C PHE A 100 -2.65 -18.84 14.24
N SER A 101 -3.42 -19.70 13.58
CA SER A 101 -3.31 -21.15 13.77
C SER A 101 -2.49 -21.72 12.62
N THR A 102 -1.25 -22.12 12.90
CA THR A 102 -0.49 -22.97 11.98
C THR A 102 -0.81 -24.42 12.28
N GLY A 103 -1.36 -25.16 11.33
CA GLY A 103 -1.43 -26.61 11.46
C GLY A 103 -0.02 -27.18 11.58
N GLY A 104 0.37 -27.64 12.78
CA GLY A 104 1.61 -28.40 13.00
C GLY A 104 2.73 -27.71 13.79
N LEU A 105 2.52 -26.53 14.40
CA LEU A 105 3.38 -26.03 15.47
C LEU A 105 2.68 -26.29 16.81
N GLY A 106 3.40 -26.87 17.77
CA GLY A 106 2.86 -27.27 19.07
C GLY A 106 2.20 -26.11 19.82
N GLU A 107 1.28 -26.45 20.72
CA GLU A 107 0.70 -25.52 21.68
C GLU A 107 1.80 -24.67 22.34
N GLY A 108 1.77 -23.35 22.16
CA GLY A 108 2.67 -22.42 22.86
C GLY A 108 3.41 -21.38 22.03
N THR A 109 3.31 -21.36 20.69
CA THR A 109 3.83 -20.21 19.92
C THR A 109 2.90 -19.01 20.04
N ALA A 110 3.23 -18.07 20.93
CA ALA A 110 2.59 -16.76 21.00
C ALA A 110 2.97 -15.94 19.76
N PHE A 111 2.00 -15.66 18.90
CA PHE A 111 2.18 -14.71 17.81
C PHE A 111 1.92 -13.28 18.32
N PRO A 112 2.61 -12.26 17.78
CA PRO A 112 2.36 -10.88 18.13
C PRO A 112 0.91 -10.53 17.81
N ALA A 113 0.18 -10.01 18.80
CA ALA A 113 -1.13 -9.43 18.57
C ALA A 113 -1.00 -8.18 17.69
N ILE A 114 -2.04 -7.82 16.96
CA ILE A 114 -2.08 -6.60 16.14
C ILE A 114 -3.30 -5.77 16.56
N SER A 115 -3.26 -4.46 16.32
CA SER A 115 -4.39 -3.56 16.62
C SER A 115 -4.81 -2.81 15.35
N GLN A 116 -6.12 -2.69 15.14
CA GLN A 116 -6.68 -1.93 14.02
C GLN A 116 -6.76 -0.45 14.41
N VAL A 117 -6.33 0.42 13.51
CA VAL A 117 -6.36 1.88 13.72
C VAL A 117 -7.76 2.47 13.50
N GLY A 118 -8.54 1.92 12.57
CA GLY A 118 -9.91 2.38 12.28
C GLY A 118 -10.87 2.24 13.47
N ARG A 119 -11.59 3.31 13.79
CA ARG A 119 -12.58 3.37 14.89
C ARG A 119 -13.97 2.92 14.43
N GLY A 120 -14.60 1.94 15.09
CA GLY A 120 -16.04 1.69 14.96
C GLY A 120 -16.46 0.65 13.92
N ASP A 121 -17.70 0.73 13.43
CA ASP A 121 -18.28 -0.18 12.45
C ASP A 121 -18.24 0.41 11.02
N TRP A 122 -18.75 -0.33 10.04
CA TRP A 122 -18.78 0.12 8.65
C TRP A 122 -19.60 1.40 8.43
N ARG A 123 -20.58 1.70 9.30
CA ARG A 123 -21.32 2.96 9.21
C ARG A 123 -20.42 4.12 9.59
N SER A 124 -19.62 3.97 10.64
CA SER A 124 -18.59 4.95 10.99
C SER A 124 -17.56 5.14 9.87
N TYR A 125 -17.26 4.11 9.08
CA TYR A 125 -16.39 4.25 7.91
C TYR A 125 -17.09 5.02 6.78
N ALA A 126 -18.31 4.63 6.42
CA ALA A 126 -19.10 5.25 5.38
C ALA A 126 -19.38 6.74 5.65
N ARG A 127 -19.54 7.14 6.93
CA ARG A 127 -19.67 8.56 7.35
C ARG A 127 -18.44 9.41 7.02
N GLN A 128 -17.29 8.80 6.79
CA GLN A 128 -16.10 9.55 6.34
C GLN A 128 -16.25 10.04 4.90
N PHE A 129 -17.23 9.53 4.16
CA PHE A 129 -17.51 9.89 2.79
C PHE A 129 -18.89 10.54 2.67
N GLY A 130 -19.05 11.43 1.68
CA GLY A 130 -20.32 12.06 1.36
C GLY A 130 -21.26 11.19 0.49
N PRO A 131 -22.29 11.78 -0.14
CA PRO A 131 -23.24 11.06 -1.00
C PRO A 131 -22.64 10.58 -2.33
N GLU A 132 -21.46 11.09 -2.67
CA GLU A 132 -20.73 10.81 -3.90
C GLU A 132 -19.95 9.49 -3.83
N TYR A 133 -19.26 9.14 -4.93
CA TYR A 133 -18.43 7.94 -4.98
C TYR A 133 -17.12 8.17 -4.22
N GLY A 134 -17.08 7.69 -2.97
CA GLY A 134 -15.90 7.75 -2.12
C GLY A 134 -14.70 6.93 -2.63
N PHE A 135 -13.48 7.36 -2.34
CA PHE A 135 -12.27 6.55 -2.45
C PHE A 135 -11.34 6.73 -1.25
N ASP A 136 -10.60 5.68 -0.87
CA ASP A 136 -9.67 5.71 0.28
C ASP A 136 -8.28 5.24 -0.13
N PHE A 137 -7.28 6.10 0.00
CA PHE A 137 -5.93 5.82 -0.50
C PHE A 137 -4.94 5.73 0.65
N ASP A 138 -4.63 4.51 1.05
CA ASP A 138 -3.76 4.23 2.19
C ASP A 138 -2.54 3.39 1.80
N PRO A 139 -1.34 4.00 1.79
CA PRO A 139 -0.10 3.29 1.51
C PRO A 139 0.28 2.22 2.54
N CYS A 140 -0.44 2.10 3.67
CA CYS A 140 -0.16 1.06 4.66
C CYS A 140 -0.94 -0.23 4.41
N TYR A 141 -1.96 -0.25 3.55
CA TYR A 141 -2.68 -1.48 3.23
C TYR A 141 -1.77 -2.49 2.49
N LEU A 142 -0.77 -2.01 1.75
CA LEU A 142 0.21 -2.83 1.04
C LEU A 142 1.45 -3.20 1.91
N ALA A 143 1.43 -3.00 3.22
CA ALA A 143 2.57 -3.33 4.08
C ALA A 143 2.88 -4.84 4.09
N HIS A 144 4.12 -5.25 3.85
CA HIS A 144 4.48 -6.67 3.71
C HIS A 144 4.06 -7.56 4.88
N GLY A 145 3.72 -8.82 4.55
CA GLY A 145 3.50 -9.89 5.49
C GLY A 145 2.14 -9.80 6.19
N MET A 146 2.14 -10.07 7.51
CA MET A 146 0.90 -10.23 8.25
C MET A 146 0.02 -8.97 8.32
N LEU A 147 0.61 -7.77 8.20
CA LEU A 147 -0.14 -6.51 8.26
C LEU A 147 -0.99 -6.30 6.99
N SER A 148 -0.45 -6.51 5.79
CA SER A 148 -1.28 -6.47 4.57
C SER A 148 -2.31 -7.59 4.57
N ARG A 149 -1.97 -8.81 5.03
CA ARG A 149 -2.96 -9.90 5.14
C ARG A 149 -4.13 -9.54 6.06
N ALA A 150 -3.86 -8.99 7.24
CA ALA A 150 -4.91 -8.52 8.14
C ALA A 150 -5.75 -7.40 7.50
N SER A 151 -5.10 -6.47 6.80
CA SER A 151 -5.78 -5.39 6.06
C SER A 151 -6.69 -5.97 4.97
N MET A 152 -6.20 -6.92 4.17
CA MET A 152 -6.95 -7.59 3.10
C MET A 152 -8.18 -8.31 3.66
N MET A 153 -8.04 -9.06 4.76
CA MET A 153 -9.16 -9.75 5.40
C MET A 153 -10.24 -8.77 5.89
N ALA A 154 -9.83 -7.70 6.58
CA ALA A 154 -10.77 -6.69 7.07
C ALA A 154 -11.47 -5.94 5.92
N ILE A 155 -10.73 -5.66 4.83
CA ILE A 155 -11.30 -5.11 3.59
C ILE A 155 -12.30 -6.11 3.01
N LYS A 156 -11.96 -7.39 2.87
CA LYS A 156 -12.84 -8.41 2.26
C LYS A 156 -14.14 -8.59 3.05
N GLU A 157 -14.04 -8.56 4.38
CA GLU A 157 -15.20 -8.64 5.27
C GLU A 157 -16.12 -7.42 5.13
N THR A 158 -15.56 -6.22 4.88
CA THR A 158 -16.33 -4.97 4.77
C THR A 158 -16.79 -4.65 3.35
N LEU A 159 -15.97 -5.00 2.35
CA LEU A 159 -16.07 -4.63 0.94
C LEU A 159 -15.64 -5.83 0.07
N PRO A 160 -16.44 -6.92 0.00
CA PRO A 160 -16.03 -8.16 -0.66
C PRO A 160 -15.73 -8.00 -2.17
N ASN A 161 -16.33 -6.98 -2.79
CA ASN A 161 -16.20 -6.61 -4.20
C ASN A 161 -15.43 -5.29 -4.40
N ALA A 162 -14.57 -4.89 -3.44
CA ALA A 162 -13.79 -3.67 -3.54
C ALA A 162 -12.96 -3.63 -4.84
N LYS A 163 -12.94 -2.48 -5.50
CA LYS A 163 -11.93 -2.20 -6.53
C LYS A 163 -10.65 -1.71 -5.84
N ILE A 164 -9.56 -2.41 -6.09
CA ILE A 164 -8.25 -2.13 -5.55
C ILE A 164 -7.40 -1.50 -6.65
N LEU A 165 -6.77 -0.37 -6.34
CA LEU A 165 -5.81 0.28 -7.21
C LEU A 165 -4.42 0.24 -6.58
N ALA A 166 -3.56 -0.63 -7.10
CA ALA A 166 -2.18 -0.74 -6.68
C ALA A 166 -1.29 0.23 -7.46
N VAL A 167 -0.65 1.18 -6.76
CA VAL A 167 0.29 2.12 -7.39
C VAL A 167 1.71 1.74 -7.05
N PHE A 168 2.50 1.44 -8.08
CA PHE A 168 3.90 1.05 -7.96
C PHE A 168 4.81 2.05 -8.66
N ARG A 169 6.05 2.12 -8.21
CA ARG A 169 7.13 2.96 -8.74
C ARG A 169 8.36 2.08 -8.87
N ASP A 170 9.39 2.49 -9.60
CA ASP A 170 10.72 1.90 -9.48
C ASP A 170 11.05 1.50 -8.02
N PRO A 171 11.15 0.19 -7.71
CA PRO A 171 11.24 -0.26 -6.33
C PRO A 171 12.52 0.21 -5.62
N ALA A 172 13.65 0.28 -6.33
CA ALA A 172 14.92 0.75 -5.79
C ALA A 172 14.84 2.25 -5.49
N HIS A 173 14.29 3.03 -6.43
CA HIS A 173 14.07 4.45 -6.24
C HIS A 173 13.09 4.73 -5.10
N GLN A 174 12.02 3.95 -4.98
CA GLN A 174 11.05 4.13 -3.91
C GLN A 174 11.66 3.81 -2.55
N HIS A 175 12.42 2.70 -2.46
CA HIS A 175 13.14 2.30 -1.25
C HIS A 175 14.18 3.35 -0.82
N CYS A 176 15.12 3.72 -1.71
CA CYS A 176 16.15 4.72 -1.42
C CYS A 176 15.55 6.09 -1.05
N SER A 177 14.44 6.46 -1.69
CA SER A 177 13.73 7.70 -1.36
C SER A 177 13.13 7.64 0.04
N ARG A 178 12.60 6.50 0.47
CA ARG A 178 12.06 6.30 1.81
C ARG A 178 13.17 6.24 2.88
N LEU A 179 14.29 5.61 2.58
CA LEU A 179 15.48 5.62 3.45
C LEU A 179 15.97 7.04 3.70
N ARG A 180 16.05 7.88 2.66
CA ARG A 180 16.49 9.28 2.76
C ARG A 180 15.68 10.07 3.79
N ASP A 181 14.36 9.89 3.82
CA ASP A 181 13.51 10.55 4.84
C ASP A 181 13.76 10.04 6.25
N ASN A 182 14.08 8.76 6.35
CA ASN A 182 14.28 8.07 7.60
C ASN A 182 15.71 8.20 8.12
N VAL A 183 16.63 8.91 7.46
CA VAL A 183 18.02 9.06 7.94
C VAL A 183 18.08 9.62 9.37
N ARG A 184 17.09 10.43 9.77
CA ARG A 184 16.96 10.92 11.16
C ARG A 184 16.37 9.91 12.15
N ARG A 185 15.68 8.87 11.67
CA ARG A 185 14.92 7.87 12.45
C ARG A 185 15.55 6.46 12.42
N CYS A 186 16.45 6.22 11.48
CA CYS A 186 17.25 5.01 11.37
C CYS A 186 18.72 5.43 11.41
N ALA A 187 19.36 5.22 12.56
CA ALA A 187 20.79 5.51 12.75
C ALA A 187 21.67 4.77 11.72
N ASP A 188 21.18 3.64 11.22
CA ASP A 188 21.84 2.80 10.20
C ASP A 188 21.43 3.17 8.77
N ALA A 189 20.62 4.19 8.52
CA ALA A 189 20.06 4.42 7.17
C ALA A 189 21.16 4.64 6.12
N LEU A 190 22.26 5.30 6.52
CA LEU A 190 23.42 5.52 5.66
C LEU A 190 24.22 4.23 5.41
N SER A 191 24.35 3.36 6.42
CA SER A 191 25.02 2.06 6.23
C SER A 191 24.16 1.08 5.42
N VAL A 192 22.83 1.15 5.59
CA VAL A 192 21.82 0.43 4.80
C VAL A 192 21.80 0.91 3.34
N MET A 193 21.82 2.22 3.09
CA MET A 193 21.99 2.75 1.73
C MET A 193 23.27 2.23 1.07
N ARG A 194 24.29 1.87 1.86
CA ARG A 194 25.58 1.40 1.37
C ARG A 194 25.67 -0.12 1.19
N THR A 195 24.71 -0.88 1.72
CA THR A 195 24.76 -2.35 1.77
C THR A 195 23.47 -2.91 1.15
N PRO A 196 23.54 -3.50 -0.07
CA PRO A 196 22.39 -4.17 -0.68
C PRO A 196 21.74 -5.13 0.31
N ASP A 197 20.40 -5.14 0.33
CA ASP A 197 19.57 -6.03 1.15
C ASP A 197 19.73 -5.90 2.68
N ALA A 198 20.55 -4.95 3.17
CA ALA A 198 20.67 -4.69 4.61
C ALA A 198 19.47 -3.91 5.14
N GLU A 199 18.70 -4.47 6.05
CA GLU A 199 17.57 -3.75 6.63
C GLU A 199 18.00 -2.84 7.77
N CYS A 200 17.36 -1.68 7.84
CA CYS A 200 17.38 -0.88 9.05
C CYS A 200 16.85 -1.76 10.22
N LYS A 201 17.64 -1.96 11.27
CA LYS A 201 17.27 -2.69 12.51
C LYS A 201 16.16 -1.99 13.33
N GLY A 202 14.93 -2.47 13.28
CA GLY A 202 13.88 -2.06 14.23
C GLY A 202 12.48 -1.87 13.60
N PRO A 203 11.44 -1.67 14.41
CA PRO A 203 10.06 -1.97 14.00
C PRO A 203 9.28 -0.92 13.17
N ALA A 204 9.83 0.26 12.88
CA ALA A 204 9.17 1.30 12.03
C ALA A 204 9.94 1.62 10.74
N ARG A 205 10.73 0.67 10.24
CA ARG A 205 11.70 0.87 9.18
C ARG A 205 11.19 0.33 7.83
N PRO A 206 11.65 0.87 6.69
CA PRO A 206 11.23 0.37 5.39
C PRO A 206 11.83 -1.01 5.15
N HIS A 207 11.00 -2.04 5.18
CA HIS A 207 11.38 -3.41 4.81
C HIS A 207 11.50 -3.52 3.29
N PHE A 208 12.53 -4.20 2.79
CA PHE A 208 12.71 -4.40 1.33
C PHE A 208 11.54 -5.13 0.72
N HIS A 209 10.93 -6.01 1.51
CA HIS A 209 9.75 -6.75 1.12
C HIS A 209 8.56 -5.85 0.75
N ASN A 210 8.44 -4.62 1.28
CA ASN A 210 7.40 -3.65 0.85
C ASN A 210 7.57 -3.18 -0.61
N TYR A 211 8.71 -3.50 -1.21
CA TYR A 211 9.09 -3.12 -2.57
C TYR A 211 9.21 -4.36 -3.48
N CYS A 212 8.94 -5.56 -2.96
CA CYS A 212 8.83 -6.77 -3.76
C CYS A 212 7.40 -6.90 -4.31
N TYR A 213 7.07 -6.12 -5.34
CA TYR A 213 5.69 -6.01 -5.81
C TYR A 213 5.09 -7.32 -6.33
N VAL A 214 5.90 -8.27 -6.78
CA VAL A 214 5.39 -9.59 -7.19
C VAL A 214 4.63 -10.27 -6.05
N GLU A 215 5.15 -10.22 -4.82
CA GLU A 215 4.51 -10.83 -3.65
C GLU A 215 3.16 -10.15 -3.35
N HIS A 216 3.13 -8.82 -3.43
CA HIS A 216 1.90 -8.06 -3.25
C HIS A 216 0.87 -8.35 -4.34
N VAL A 217 1.28 -8.36 -5.61
CA VAL A 217 0.36 -8.63 -6.73
C VAL A 217 -0.24 -10.03 -6.61
N GLU A 218 0.56 -11.05 -6.30
CA GLU A 218 0.08 -12.42 -6.10
C GLU A 218 -0.94 -12.53 -4.97
N GLU A 219 -0.66 -11.92 -3.81
CA GLU A 219 -1.56 -11.99 -2.65
C GLU A 219 -2.88 -11.25 -2.90
N TRP A 220 -2.82 -10.04 -3.45
CA TRP A 220 -4.00 -9.22 -3.72
C TRP A 220 -4.86 -9.81 -4.85
N TRP A 221 -4.25 -10.38 -5.89
CA TRP A 221 -4.98 -11.11 -6.93
C TRP A 221 -5.64 -12.38 -6.41
N ARG A 222 -4.99 -13.10 -5.49
CA ARG A 222 -5.57 -14.29 -4.87
C ARG A 222 -6.82 -13.94 -4.06
N GLU A 223 -6.83 -12.81 -3.36
CA GLU A 223 -7.94 -12.43 -2.46
C GLU A 223 -9.10 -11.70 -3.16
N PHE A 224 -8.78 -10.77 -4.08
CA PHE A 224 -9.79 -9.92 -4.74
C PHE A 224 -10.10 -10.35 -6.18
N GLY A 225 -9.22 -11.14 -6.79
CA GLY A 225 -9.30 -11.50 -8.20
C GLY A 225 -8.73 -10.43 -9.12
N ARG A 226 -8.17 -10.84 -10.26
CA ARG A 226 -7.52 -9.95 -11.26
C ARG A 226 -8.44 -8.82 -11.75
N HIS A 227 -9.74 -9.06 -11.86
CA HIS A 227 -10.73 -8.08 -12.33
C HIS A 227 -11.05 -6.97 -11.30
N ASN A 228 -10.62 -7.13 -10.05
CA ASN A 228 -10.80 -6.16 -8.97
C ASN A 228 -9.49 -5.52 -8.52
N VAL A 229 -8.36 -5.81 -9.19
CA VAL A 229 -7.07 -5.21 -8.86
C VAL A 229 -6.48 -4.60 -10.12
N LEU A 230 -6.45 -3.27 -10.17
CA LEU A 230 -5.79 -2.51 -11.23
C LEU A 230 -4.38 -2.12 -10.76
N LEU A 231 -3.37 -2.37 -11.59
CA LEU A 231 -1.99 -1.98 -11.33
C LEU A 231 -1.67 -0.73 -12.15
N VAL A 232 -1.04 0.27 -11.52
CA VAL A 232 -0.62 1.52 -12.18
C VAL A 232 0.84 1.82 -11.86
N LYS A 233 1.61 2.21 -12.90
CA LYS A 233 2.95 2.75 -12.70
C LYS A 233 2.90 4.24 -12.40
N SER A 234 3.62 4.64 -11.36
CA SER A 234 3.79 6.03 -10.94
C SER A 234 4.45 6.87 -12.04
N GLU A 235 5.36 6.27 -12.81
CA GLU A 235 6.03 6.93 -13.92
C GLU A 235 5.04 7.31 -15.03
N GLU A 236 4.14 6.40 -15.42
CA GLU A 236 3.10 6.67 -16.41
C GLU A 236 2.16 7.78 -15.93
N LEU A 237 1.75 7.74 -14.66
CA LEU A 237 0.92 8.79 -14.06
C LEU A 237 1.58 10.18 -14.08
N ARG A 238 2.90 10.23 -13.89
CA ARG A 238 3.68 11.47 -13.88
C ARG A 238 3.91 12.02 -15.29
N GLU A 239 4.09 11.13 -16.27
CA GLU A 239 4.40 11.50 -17.65
C GLU A 239 3.16 11.92 -18.42
N ASP A 240 2.10 11.11 -18.36
CA ASP A 240 0.80 11.42 -18.95
C ASP A 240 -0.33 10.85 -18.07
N PRO A 241 -0.91 11.67 -17.16
CA PRO A 241 -1.94 11.18 -16.24
C PRO A 241 -3.26 10.84 -16.95
N LEU A 242 -3.57 11.42 -18.11
CA LEU A 242 -4.90 11.32 -18.72
C LEU A 242 -5.28 9.87 -19.12
N PRO A 243 -4.43 9.09 -19.82
CA PRO A 243 -4.70 7.68 -20.11
C PRO A 243 -4.91 6.82 -18.86
N ILE A 244 -4.14 7.11 -17.80
CA ILE A 244 -4.22 6.38 -16.53
C ILE A 244 -5.53 6.71 -15.80
N LEU A 245 -5.90 7.98 -15.71
CA LEU A 245 -7.16 8.42 -15.13
C LEU A 245 -8.35 7.83 -15.89
N GLY A 246 -8.32 7.84 -17.23
CA GLY A 246 -9.36 7.21 -18.04
C GLY A 246 -9.49 5.70 -17.79
N THR A 247 -8.36 5.01 -17.56
CA THR A 247 -8.35 3.59 -17.19
C THR A 247 -8.96 3.36 -15.80
N ILE A 248 -8.65 4.23 -14.83
CA ILE A 248 -9.22 4.17 -13.48
C ILE A 248 -10.73 4.41 -13.52
N LEU A 249 -11.20 5.42 -14.26
CA LEU A 249 -12.64 5.70 -14.41
C LEU A 249 -13.39 4.48 -14.96
N ARG A 250 -12.90 3.89 -16.06
CA ARG A 250 -13.50 2.66 -16.62
C ARG A 250 -13.47 1.50 -15.61
N PHE A 251 -12.37 1.32 -14.89
CA PHE A 251 -12.22 0.25 -13.91
C PHE A 251 -13.24 0.35 -12.76
N VAL A 252 -13.63 1.56 -12.38
CA VAL A 252 -14.65 1.81 -11.36
C VAL A 252 -16.06 2.02 -11.93
N GLY A 253 -16.23 1.90 -13.25
CA GLY A 253 -17.52 2.02 -13.94
C GLY A 253 -18.03 3.46 -14.08
N LEU A 254 -17.13 4.45 -14.15
CA LEU A 254 -17.45 5.84 -14.45
C LEU A 254 -17.16 6.17 -15.92
N GLU A 255 -17.95 7.10 -16.44
CA GLU A 255 -17.77 7.66 -17.78
C GLU A 255 -16.46 8.45 -17.89
N PRO A 256 -15.89 8.60 -19.10
CA PRO A 256 -14.76 9.49 -19.34
C PRO A 256 -15.03 10.91 -18.85
N TYR A 257 -13.99 11.57 -18.34
CA TYR A 257 -14.06 12.93 -17.83
C TYR A 257 -12.85 13.74 -18.30
N ASP A 258 -13.09 15.00 -18.67
CA ASP A 258 -12.05 15.95 -19.05
C ASP A 258 -11.52 16.65 -17.79
N PHE A 259 -10.36 16.20 -17.31
CA PHE A 259 -9.77 16.70 -16.08
C PHE A 259 -9.19 18.11 -16.28
N PRO A 260 -9.41 19.06 -15.34
CA PRO A 260 -8.84 20.40 -15.43
C PRO A 260 -7.32 20.38 -15.56
N ARG A 261 -6.78 21.03 -16.60
CA ARG A 261 -5.34 21.03 -16.89
C ARG A 261 -4.51 21.62 -15.75
N ASP A 262 -5.05 22.62 -15.05
CA ASP A 262 -4.37 23.26 -13.92
C ASP A 262 -4.15 22.28 -12.75
N VAL A 263 -5.07 21.33 -12.56
CA VAL A 263 -4.94 20.28 -11.54
C VAL A 263 -3.86 19.27 -11.97
N LEU A 264 -3.85 18.87 -13.24
CA LEU A 264 -2.88 17.90 -13.77
C LEU A 264 -1.45 18.45 -13.76
N SER A 265 -1.27 19.77 -13.91
CA SER A 265 0.04 20.41 -13.85
C SER A 265 0.59 20.62 -12.44
N ARG A 266 -0.17 20.31 -11.38
CA ARG A 266 0.33 20.49 -9.99
C ARG A 266 1.36 19.43 -9.66
N GLU A 267 2.58 19.88 -9.41
CA GLU A 267 3.59 19.01 -8.82
C GLU A 267 3.36 18.89 -7.31
N HIS A 268 3.17 17.66 -6.84
CA HIS A 268 3.07 17.36 -5.41
C HIS A 268 4.38 16.79 -4.89
N ASN A 269 4.74 17.19 -3.66
CA ASN A 269 5.95 16.71 -2.99
C ASN A 269 7.24 16.97 -3.79
N VAL A 270 7.34 18.14 -4.43
CA VAL A 270 8.57 18.59 -5.10
C VAL A 270 9.68 18.64 -4.07
N HIS A 271 10.54 17.62 -4.08
CA HIS A 271 11.75 17.66 -3.28
C HIS A 271 12.76 18.52 -3.98
N ASN A 272 13.48 19.32 -3.19
CA ASN A 272 14.57 20.11 -3.72
C ASN A 272 15.64 19.18 -4.33
N THR A 273 15.64 19.08 -5.65
CA THR A 273 16.55 18.24 -6.44
C THR A 273 18.00 18.71 -6.35
N THR A 274 18.24 19.97 -5.93
CA THR A 274 19.60 20.52 -5.73
C THR A 274 20.33 19.96 -4.51
N ARG A 275 19.66 19.17 -3.66
CA ARG A 275 20.27 18.44 -2.53
C ARG A 275 20.04 16.94 -2.65
N ARG A 276 20.43 16.33 -3.78
CA ARG A 276 20.56 14.87 -3.82
C ARG A 276 21.68 14.46 -2.85
N HIS A 277 21.33 13.62 -1.88
CA HIS A 277 22.32 13.05 -0.99
C HIS A 277 23.31 12.21 -1.83
N PRO A 278 24.63 12.32 -1.64
CA PRO A 278 25.61 11.58 -2.45
C PRO A 278 25.36 10.07 -2.46
N ASP A 279 24.93 9.51 -1.32
CA ASP A 279 24.61 8.08 -1.21
C ASP A 279 23.29 7.67 -1.87
N PHE A 280 22.48 8.60 -2.40
CA PHE A 280 21.23 8.25 -3.08
C PHE A 280 21.50 7.49 -4.38
N ASP A 281 22.40 7.99 -5.22
CA ASP A 281 22.76 7.33 -6.48
C ASP A 281 23.49 6.01 -6.23
N TYR A 282 24.34 5.96 -5.19
CA TYR A 282 24.93 4.70 -4.73
C TYR A 282 23.85 3.68 -4.31
N CYS A 283 22.86 4.10 -3.51
CA CYS A 283 21.76 3.24 -3.09
C CYS A 283 20.98 2.67 -4.28
N LEU A 284 20.69 3.50 -5.28
CA LEU A 284 20.04 3.03 -6.51
C LEU A 284 20.88 1.96 -7.21
N GLN A 285 22.18 2.24 -7.43
CA GLN A 285 23.07 1.30 -8.09
C GLN A 285 23.20 0.00 -7.30
N ALA A 286 23.31 0.08 -5.97
CA ALA A 286 23.40 -1.07 -5.08
C ALA A 286 22.20 -2.01 -5.20
N HIS A 287 20.96 -1.49 -5.22
CA HIS A 287 19.74 -2.29 -5.33
C HIS A 287 19.43 -2.79 -6.75
N ARG A 288 20.05 -2.20 -7.77
CA ARG A 288 19.89 -2.62 -9.17
C ARG A 288 20.98 -3.59 -9.64
N ARG A 289 21.91 -3.97 -8.76
CA ARG A 289 22.90 -5.01 -9.10
C ARG A 289 22.18 -6.35 -9.38
N PRO A 290 22.73 -7.17 -10.29
CA PRO A 290 22.32 -8.56 -10.43
C PRO A 290 22.33 -9.28 -9.08
N ASP A 291 21.51 -10.33 -8.97
CA ASP A 291 21.44 -11.23 -7.81
C ASP A 291 21.03 -10.58 -6.47
N THR A 292 20.50 -9.36 -6.51
CA THR A 292 19.88 -8.71 -5.34
C THR A 292 18.43 -9.15 -5.17
N PHE A 293 17.91 -9.06 -3.95
CA PHE A 293 16.50 -9.38 -3.66
C PHE A 293 15.53 -8.58 -4.55
N LEU A 294 15.73 -7.26 -4.69
CA LEU A 294 14.86 -6.41 -5.49
C LEU A 294 14.95 -6.70 -7.00
N THR A 295 16.11 -7.10 -7.51
CA THR A 295 16.24 -7.48 -8.92
C THR A 295 15.51 -8.79 -9.20
N SER A 296 15.61 -9.78 -8.30
CA SER A 296 14.80 -11.01 -8.38
C SER A 296 13.29 -10.71 -8.35
N CYS A 297 12.84 -9.79 -7.48
CA CYS A 297 11.44 -9.37 -7.43
C CYS A 297 10.99 -8.65 -8.73
N ASN A 298 11.84 -7.81 -9.31
CA ASN A 298 11.55 -7.10 -10.56
C ASN A 298 11.40 -8.07 -11.74
N ASP A 299 12.31 -9.03 -11.87
CA ASP A 299 12.29 -10.07 -12.91
C ASP A 299 11.04 -10.97 -12.79
N ARG A 300 10.73 -11.40 -11.56
CA ARG A 300 9.53 -12.19 -11.27
C ARG A 300 8.24 -11.42 -11.54
N LEU A 301 8.19 -10.12 -11.22
CA LEU A 301 7.02 -9.29 -11.51
C LEU A 301 6.80 -9.17 -13.02
N ALA A 302 7.84 -8.82 -13.78
CA ALA A 302 7.75 -8.70 -15.24
C ALA A 302 7.29 -10.02 -15.87
N THR A 303 7.83 -11.14 -15.40
CA THR A 303 7.42 -12.49 -15.82
C THR A 303 5.95 -12.79 -15.47
N LEU A 304 5.52 -12.49 -14.25
CA LEU A 304 4.14 -12.70 -13.78
C LEU A 304 3.12 -11.89 -14.59
N LEU A 305 3.48 -10.65 -14.94
CA LEU A 305 2.62 -9.72 -15.67
C LEU A 305 2.67 -9.93 -17.18
N GLY A 306 3.73 -10.56 -17.70
CA GLY A 306 3.92 -10.79 -19.13
C GLY A 306 4.04 -9.49 -19.95
N ASP A 307 4.42 -8.39 -19.29
CA ASP A 307 4.48 -7.06 -19.88
C ASP A 307 5.81 -6.40 -19.49
N PRO A 308 6.71 -6.14 -20.47
CA PRO A 308 8.05 -5.63 -20.21
C PRO A 308 8.04 -4.25 -19.57
N LYS A 309 6.94 -3.49 -19.64
CA LYS A 309 6.86 -2.20 -18.96
C LYS A 309 6.99 -2.35 -17.44
N TRP A 310 6.69 -3.52 -16.87
CA TRP A 310 6.82 -3.78 -15.44
C TRP A 310 8.23 -4.20 -15.01
N HIS A 311 9.18 -4.18 -15.96
CA HIS A 311 10.59 -4.40 -15.71
C HIS A 311 11.30 -3.05 -15.66
N TRP A 312 11.60 -2.54 -14.46
CA TRP A 312 12.20 -1.20 -14.33
C TRP A 312 13.69 -1.15 -14.69
N TRP A 313 14.43 -2.23 -14.43
CA TRP A 313 15.81 -2.39 -14.86
C TRP A 313 16.08 -3.84 -15.25
N PRO A 314 16.77 -4.09 -16.37
CA PRO A 314 17.24 -5.42 -16.68
C PRO A 314 18.29 -5.91 -15.70
N SER A 315 18.16 -7.16 -15.24
CA SER A 315 19.29 -7.93 -14.74
C SER A 315 20.26 -8.10 -15.92
N SER A 316 21.34 -7.32 -15.96
CA SER A 316 22.34 -7.40 -17.05
C SER A 316 22.76 -8.87 -17.30
N SER A 317 22.85 -9.40 -18.52
CA SER A 317 23.33 -8.81 -19.78
C SER A 317 22.64 -9.41 -21.01
N LYS A 318 22.13 -8.55 -21.91
CA LYS A 318 21.91 -8.84 -23.35
C LYS A 318 22.12 -7.57 -24.18
N GLU A 319 23.18 -6.85 -23.89
CA GLU A 319 23.73 -5.82 -24.77
C GLU A 319 25.23 -6.12 -24.91
N GLU A 320 25.59 -7.01 -25.86
CA GLU A 320 26.92 -7.07 -26.49
C GLU A 320 27.06 -8.04 -27.70
N ASP A 321 26.02 -8.76 -28.16
CA ASP A 321 26.14 -9.72 -29.29
C ASP A 321 25.44 -9.30 -30.61
N GLU A 322 25.28 -8.00 -30.87
CA GLU A 322 24.99 -7.51 -32.24
C GLU A 322 25.87 -6.30 -32.56
N LEU A 323 27.10 -6.59 -33.00
CA LEU A 323 27.95 -5.72 -33.82
C LEU A 323 28.50 -6.51 -35.02
#